data_AF-A0AAN5CRC6-F1
#
_entry.id   AF-A0AAN5CRC6-F1
#
_cell.length_a   1.000
_cell.length_b   1.000
_cell.length_c   1.000
_cell.angle_alpha   90.00
_cell.angle_beta   90.00
_cell.angle_gamma   90.00
#
_symmetry.space_group_name_H-M   'P 1'
#
loop_
_entity.id
_entity.type
_entity.pdbx_description
1 polymer ?
#
loop_
_entity_poly.entity_id
_entity_poly.type
_entity_poly.pdbx_seq_one_letter_code
_entity_poly.pdbx_strand_id
1 'polypeptide(L)'
;SVEQIPRSGQMSENLEIILIVVGILTSFGCSALMILLTRTYSRTRQKKTEDILAEFDSKFKNEFLIKQILGVGSFGIVFEVTNRLDKMKYAVKRIPVEPNAEKLIIQTEVKAMFKFDHPGIVRYINMWIEKPPQGWQVETDLDMLKLVGSTNKHYKINYLYNSSFIYIQMELCKYSLAEWLQENNTSSTRSLSRIKRWFKQLLCAVAYIHNIGMIHRDLKPANILFVEDDRVKICDLGLATERWKEGGSQTALTRTHVGTELYMSPENRQLHAKYSSKTDVFALGLILAELCAVMTYVERTKV
;
A
#
# COMPACT_ATOMS: atom_id res chain seq x y z
N SER A 1 -15.97 42.86 -21.63
CA SER A 1 -15.68 42.71 -20.20
C SER A 1 -14.57 41.68 -20.06
N VAL A 2 -13.32 42.16 -20.01
CA VAL A 2 -12.12 41.31 -19.98
C VAL A 2 -11.73 41.14 -18.52
N GLU A 3 -11.75 39.90 -18.05
CA GLU A 3 -11.33 39.50 -16.70
C GLU A 3 -9.82 39.68 -16.50
N GLN A 4 -9.47 40.27 -15.35
CA GLN A 4 -8.10 40.53 -14.92
C GLN A 4 -7.44 39.25 -14.40
N ILE A 5 -6.27 38.95 -14.97
CA ILE A 5 -5.28 38.01 -14.45
C ILE A 5 -4.55 38.69 -13.27
N PRO A 6 -4.32 38.03 -12.11
CA PRO A 6 -3.56 38.62 -11.02
C PRO A 6 -2.07 38.75 -11.38
N ARG A 7 -1.51 39.94 -11.12
CA ARG A 7 -0.12 40.33 -11.41
C ARG A 7 0.88 39.51 -10.58
N SER A 8 1.73 38.75 -11.26
CA SER A 8 2.91 38.03 -10.75
C SER A 8 4.13 38.95 -10.49
N GLY A 9 3.91 40.18 -10.02
CA GLY A 9 4.92 41.26 -10.08
C GLY A 9 5.83 41.43 -8.86
N GLN A 10 5.57 40.78 -7.72
CA GLN A 10 6.26 41.14 -6.46
C GLN A 10 7.42 40.22 -6.08
N MET A 11 7.57 39.07 -6.76
CA MET A 11 8.72 38.17 -6.56
C MET A 11 9.93 38.52 -7.44
N SER A 12 9.73 39.16 -8.60
CA SER A 12 10.82 39.53 -9.50
C SER A 12 11.66 40.68 -8.92
N GLU A 13 11.02 41.69 -8.32
CA GLU A 13 11.72 42.85 -7.76
C GLU A 13 12.66 42.45 -6.61
N ASN A 14 12.25 41.50 -5.76
CA ASN A 14 13.09 41.03 -4.66
C ASN A 14 14.29 40.19 -5.14
N LEU A 15 14.13 39.40 -6.21
CA LEU A 15 15.25 38.67 -6.82
C LEU A 15 16.21 39.60 -7.56
N GLU A 16 15.70 40.62 -8.24
CA GLU A 16 16.52 41.65 -8.88
C GLU A 16 17.32 42.44 -7.85
N ILE A 17 16.71 42.86 -6.74
CA ILE A 17 17.42 43.56 -5.65
C ILE A 17 18.52 42.66 -5.04
N ILE A 18 18.24 41.37 -4.83
CA ILE A 18 19.25 40.43 -4.30
C ILE A 18 20.40 40.24 -5.30
N LEU A 19 20.11 40.10 -6.61
CA LEU A 19 21.14 39.96 -7.64
C LEU A 19 21.98 41.24 -7.80
N ILE A 20 21.36 42.42 -7.68
CA ILE A 20 22.05 43.72 -7.70
C ILE A 20 22.97 43.85 -6.48
N VAL A 21 22.49 43.51 -5.28
CA VAL A 21 23.29 43.56 -4.05
C VAL A 21 24.44 42.53 -4.10
N VAL A 22 24.20 41.33 -4.62
CA VAL A 22 25.24 40.31 -4.83
C VAL A 22 26.28 40.81 -5.85
N GLY A 23 25.87 41.42 -6.96
CA GLY A 23 26.75 42.01 -7.95
C GLY A 23 27.65 43.10 -7.38
N ILE A 24 27.08 44.05 -6.62
CA ILE A 24 27.83 45.13 -5.97
C ILE A 24 28.83 44.57 -4.94
N LEU A 25 28.48 43.54 -4.19
CA LEU A 25 29.39 42.98 -3.17
C LEU A 25 30.55 42.17 -3.77
N THR A 26 30.38 41.60 -4.96
CA THR A 26 31.47 40.92 -5.68
C THR A 26 32.53 41.90 -6.21
N SER A 27 32.17 43.14 -6.53
CA SER A 27 33.13 44.16 -7.00
C SER A 27 33.99 44.77 -5.89
N PHE A 28 33.60 44.63 -4.61
CA PHE A 28 34.32 45.17 -3.45
C PHE A 28 35.06 44.10 -2.62
N GLY A 29 35.21 42.87 -3.13
CA GLY A 29 36.02 41.83 -2.45
C GLY A 29 35.49 41.36 -1.10
N CYS A 30 34.22 41.62 -0.77
CA CYS A 30 33.61 41.32 0.53
C CYS A 30 33.11 39.87 0.62
N SER A 31 34.05 38.90 0.64
CA SER A 31 33.75 37.46 0.73
C SER A 31 32.94 37.09 1.99
N ALA A 32 33.18 37.76 3.12
CA ALA A 32 32.48 37.50 4.38
C ALA A 32 30.98 37.86 4.32
N LEU A 33 30.61 38.97 3.65
CA LEU A 33 29.22 39.42 3.57
C LEU A 33 28.41 38.56 2.59
N MET A 34 29.04 38.09 1.51
CA MET A 34 28.47 37.12 0.58
C MET A 34 28.14 35.78 1.25
N ILE A 35 29.03 35.28 2.11
CA ILE A 35 28.77 34.06 2.89
C ILE A 35 27.61 34.27 3.87
N LEU A 36 27.54 35.43 4.53
CA LEU A 36 26.45 35.77 5.44
C LEU A 36 25.09 35.86 4.73
N LEU A 37 25.01 36.55 3.58
CA LEU A 37 23.79 36.68 2.78
C LEU A 37 23.34 35.33 2.19
N THR A 38 24.28 34.51 1.72
CA THR A 38 23.96 33.17 1.22
C THR A 38 23.47 32.27 2.36
N ARG A 39 24.07 32.37 3.55
CA ARG A 39 23.64 31.65 4.75
C ARG A 39 22.29 32.12 5.29
N THR A 40 22.01 33.43 5.29
CA THR A 40 20.72 33.95 5.73
C THR A 40 19.63 33.62 4.73
N TYR A 41 19.86 33.77 3.41
CA TYR A 41 18.91 33.36 2.37
C TYR A 41 18.63 31.85 2.39
N SER A 42 19.68 31.03 2.55
CA SER A 42 19.51 29.58 2.72
C SER A 42 18.72 29.25 3.99
N ARG A 43 18.97 29.97 5.10
CA ARG A 43 18.20 29.84 6.34
C ARG A 43 16.76 30.31 6.22
N THR A 44 16.46 31.43 5.57
CA THR A 44 15.07 31.88 5.36
C THR A 44 14.33 30.97 4.40
N ARG A 45 15.01 30.42 3.38
CA ARG A 45 14.44 29.41 2.48
C ARG A 45 14.19 28.09 3.21
N GLN A 46 15.12 27.63 4.04
CA GLN A 46 14.92 26.48 4.93
C GLN A 46 13.74 26.73 5.87
N LYS A 47 13.72 27.85 6.57
CA LYS A 47 12.67 28.20 7.54
C LYS A 47 11.29 28.31 6.89
N LYS A 48 11.19 28.90 5.69
CA LYS A 48 9.94 28.98 4.92
C LYS A 48 9.51 27.61 4.35
N THR A 49 10.44 26.68 4.15
CA THR A 49 10.16 25.29 3.75
C THR A 49 9.71 24.48 4.96
N GLU A 50 10.38 24.65 6.11
CA GLU A 50 10.00 24.08 7.41
C GLU A 50 8.61 24.56 7.86
N ASP A 51 8.28 25.83 7.69
CA ASP A 51 6.97 26.40 8.04
C ASP A 51 5.83 25.84 7.16
N ILE A 52 6.08 25.49 5.89
CA ILE A 52 5.07 24.87 5.00
C ILE A 52 4.90 23.36 5.28
N LEU A 53 5.95 22.69 5.76
CA LEU A 53 5.93 21.28 6.13
C LEU A 53 5.28 21.03 7.51
N ALA A 54 5.16 22.06 8.35
CA ALA A 54 4.75 21.94 9.74
C ALA A 54 3.24 21.72 9.99
N GLU A 55 2.35 21.90 9.01
CA GLU A 55 0.90 22.04 9.29
C GLU A 55 -0.01 20.97 8.63
N PHE A 56 0.55 19.85 8.15
CA PHE A 56 -0.31 18.76 7.67
C PHE A 56 -0.90 17.94 8.83
N ASP A 57 -2.21 18.11 9.06
CA ASP A 57 -2.98 17.36 10.05
C ASP A 57 -3.26 15.92 9.57
N SER A 58 -2.27 15.05 9.70
CA SER A 58 -2.39 13.64 9.30
C SER A 58 -3.18 12.85 10.34
N LYS A 59 -4.41 12.44 9.97
CA LYS A 59 -5.23 11.52 10.75
C LYS A 59 -4.46 10.27 11.16
N PHE A 60 -3.72 9.66 10.23
CA PHE A 60 -2.97 8.44 10.49
C PHE A 60 -1.91 8.66 11.58
N LYS A 61 -1.11 9.73 11.46
CA LYS A 61 -0.10 10.09 12.47
C LYS A 61 -0.71 10.40 13.84
N ASN A 62 -1.86 11.09 13.83
CA ASN A 62 -2.51 11.58 15.04
C ASN A 62 -3.28 10.50 15.79
N GLU A 63 -3.98 9.61 15.09
CA GLU A 63 -4.85 8.61 15.72
C GLU A 63 -4.15 7.29 15.99
N PHE A 64 -3.06 6.99 15.28
CA PHE A 64 -2.43 5.68 15.35
C PHE A 64 -0.98 5.77 15.84
N LEU A 65 -0.61 4.79 16.65
CA LEU A 65 0.77 4.51 17.03
C LEU A 65 1.26 3.34 16.19
N ILE A 66 2.20 3.60 15.28
CA ILE A 66 2.82 2.57 14.44
C ILE A 66 3.70 1.67 15.31
N LYS A 67 3.49 0.36 15.23
CA LYS A 67 4.27 -0.65 15.95
C LYS A 67 5.34 -1.26 15.06
N GLN A 68 4.95 -1.72 13.88
CA GLN A 68 5.84 -2.34 12.92
C GLN A 68 5.27 -2.32 11.50
N ILE A 69 6.13 -2.54 10.51
CA ILE A 69 5.72 -2.79 9.13
C ILE A 69 5.47 -4.30 8.98
N LEU A 70 4.26 -4.66 8.60
CA LEU A 70 3.87 -6.06 8.37
C LEU A 70 4.23 -6.52 6.95
N GLY A 71 4.23 -5.60 5.99
CA GLY A 71 4.58 -5.94 4.61
C GLY A 71 4.68 -4.71 3.70
N VAL A 72 5.50 -4.84 2.66
CA VAL A 72 5.58 -3.89 1.54
C VAL A 72 5.28 -4.69 0.27
N GLY A 73 4.21 -4.33 -0.41
CA GLY A 73 3.75 -4.98 -1.63
C GLY A 73 3.66 -4.02 -2.80
N SER A 74 3.29 -4.54 -3.97
CA SER A 74 3.04 -3.75 -5.19
C SER A 74 2.02 -2.63 -4.99
N PHE A 75 1.12 -2.81 -4.03
CA PHE A 75 0.01 -1.93 -3.74
C PHE A 75 0.26 -0.95 -2.58
N GLY A 76 1.46 -0.93 -2.01
CA GLY A 76 1.81 -0.05 -0.89
C GLY A 76 2.26 -0.80 0.37
N ILE A 77 2.03 -0.21 1.54
CA ILE A 77 2.61 -0.65 2.81
C ILE A 77 1.50 -1.04 3.78
N VAL A 78 1.73 -2.09 4.55
CA VAL A 78 0.85 -2.51 5.65
C VAL A 78 1.57 -2.32 6.98
N PHE A 79 0.89 -1.64 7.90
CA PHE A 79 1.38 -1.35 9.25
C PHE A 79 0.58 -2.11 10.29
N GLU A 80 1.25 -2.66 11.30
CA GLU A 80 0.62 -2.92 12.59
C GLU A 80 0.56 -1.60 13.35
N VAL A 81 -0.63 -1.25 13.79
CA VAL A 81 -0.86 -0.02 14.55
C VAL A 81 -1.68 -0.28 15.80
N THR A 82 -1.52 0.58 16.79
CA THR A 82 -2.44 0.69 17.93
C THR A 82 -3.18 2.02 17.81
N ASN A 83 -4.51 1.98 17.77
CA ASN A 83 -5.29 3.21 17.81
C ASN A 83 -5.17 3.83 19.21
N ARG A 84 -4.93 5.14 19.26
CA ARG A 84 -4.60 5.84 20.50
C ARG A 84 -5.80 6.04 21.42
N LEU A 85 -7.01 6.03 20.87
CA LEU A 85 -8.25 6.22 21.62
C LEU A 85 -8.74 4.89 22.22
N ASP A 86 -9.00 3.90 21.37
CA ASP A 86 -9.57 2.62 21.81
C ASP A 86 -8.52 1.62 22.35
N LYS A 87 -7.23 1.91 22.16
CA LYS A 87 -6.07 1.07 22.54
C LYS A 87 -6.00 -0.29 21.83
N MET A 88 -6.84 -0.52 20.82
CA MET A 88 -6.89 -1.76 20.07
C MET A 88 -5.87 -1.78 18.94
N LYS A 89 -5.45 -3.00 18.57
CA LYS A 89 -4.51 -3.24 17.48
C LYS A 89 -5.23 -3.48 16.16
N TYR A 90 -4.66 -2.91 15.09
CA TYR A 90 -5.19 -3.01 13.73
C TYR A 90 -4.07 -3.20 12.72
N ALA A 91 -4.44 -3.71 11.55
CA ALA A 91 -3.61 -3.59 10.35
C ALA A 91 -4.11 -2.38 9.54
N VAL A 92 -3.21 -1.50 9.12
CA VAL A 92 -3.55 -0.37 8.23
C VAL A 92 -2.73 -0.49 6.95
N LYS A 93 -3.42 -0.67 5.82
CA LYS A 93 -2.80 -0.66 4.49
C LYS A 93 -2.86 0.76 3.92
N ARG A 94 -1.71 1.31 3.54
CA ARG A 94 -1.56 2.61 2.90
C ARG A 94 -1.14 2.43 1.44
N ILE A 95 -1.95 2.94 0.53
CA ILE A 95 -1.83 2.77 -0.91
C ILE A 95 -1.55 4.15 -1.53
N PRO A 96 -0.39 4.35 -2.19
CA PRO A 96 -0.14 5.57 -2.94
C PRO A 96 -1.02 5.59 -4.19
N VAL A 97 -1.60 6.74 -4.49
CA VAL A 97 -2.41 6.93 -5.70
C VAL A 97 -2.03 8.24 -6.38
N GLU A 98 -2.10 8.23 -7.71
CA GLU A 98 -1.88 9.45 -8.49
C GLU A 98 -2.90 10.53 -8.11
N PRO A 99 -2.50 11.81 -8.12
CA PRO A 99 -3.42 12.91 -7.87
C PRO A 99 -4.66 12.80 -8.77
N ASN A 100 -5.84 12.90 -8.18
CA ASN A 100 -7.15 12.83 -8.85
C ASN A 100 -7.62 11.43 -9.30
N ALA A 101 -6.79 10.39 -9.17
CA ALA A 101 -7.22 9.00 -9.44
C ALA A 101 -8.06 8.41 -8.28
N GLU A 102 -8.07 9.06 -7.12
CA GLU A 102 -8.64 8.52 -5.88
C GLU A 102 -10.15 8.23 -5.99
N LYS A 103 -10.88 9.12 -6.67
CA LYS A 103 -12.34 9.03 -6.78
C LYS A 103 -12.77 7.78 -7.57
N LEU A 104 -12.02 7.42 -8.61
CA LEU A 104 -12.30 6.26 -9.46
C LEU A 104 -12.05 4.94 -8.70
N ILE A 105 -10.96 4.88 -7.94
CA ILE A 105 -10.57 3.73 -7.11
C ILE A 105 -11.62 3.46 -6.03
N ILE A 106 -12.03 4.52 -5.33
CA ILE A 106 -12.98 4.42 -4.22
C ILE A 106 -14.37 4.05 -4.70
N GLN A 107 -14.82 4.60 -5.84
CA GLN A 107 -16.18 4.36 -6.33
C GLN A 107 -16.40 2.93 -6.84
N THR A 108 -15.34 2.23 -7.27
CA THR A 108 -15.48 0.95 -7.97
C THR A 108 -15.11 -0.25 -7.10
N GLU A 109 -14.00 -0.19 -6.36
CA GLU A 109 -13.41 -1.39 -5.73
C GLU A 109 -13.51 -1.38 -4.20
N VAL A 110 -13.19 -0.26 -3.54
CA VAL A 110 -13.07 -0.26 -2.07
C VAL A 110 -14.43 -0.29 -1.34
N LYS A 111 -15.49 0.25 -1.94
CA LYS A 111 -16.85 0.19 -1.36
C LYS A 111 -17.44 -1.21 -1.34
N ALA A 112 -17.00 -2.11 -2.21
CA ALA A 112 -17.45 -3.51 -2.18
C ALA A 112 -16.88 -4.23 -0.95
N MET A 113 -15.70 -3.82 -0.49
CA MET A 113 -14.98 -4.47 0.60
C MET A 113 -15.69 -4.34 1.94
N PHE A 114 -16.33 -3.20 2.19
CA PHE A 114 -17.16 -2.97 3.39
C PHE A 114 -18.45 -3.79 3.42
N LYS A 115 -18.82 -4.44 2.30
CA LYS A 115 -20.02 -5.28 2.22
C LYS A 115 -19.74 -6.75 2.52
N PHE A 116 -18.46 -7.14 2.60
CA PHE A 116 -18.13 -8.51 2.94
C PHE A 116 -18.41 -8.75 4.42
N ASP A 117 -19.30 -9.68 4.68
CA ASP A 117 -19.58 -10.21 6.01
C ASP A 117 -19.45 -11.73 5.96
N HIS A 118 -18.23 -12.21 6.18
CA HIS A 118 -17.92 -13.64 6.15
C HIS A 118 -16.75 -13.96 7.09
N PRO A 119 -16.83 -15.03 7.91
CA PRO A 119 -15.80 -15.36 8.90
C PRO A 119 -14.44 -15.72 8.28
N GLY A 120 -14.40 -16.14 7.02
CA GLY A 120 -13.18 -16.43 6.27
C GLY A 120 -12.63 -15.26 5.44
N ILE A 121 -13.11 -14.03 5.63
CA ILE A 121 -12.62 -12.82 4.95
C ILE A 121 -12.19 -11.81 6.01
N VAL A 122 -11.06 -11.14 5.76
CA VAL A 122 -10.55 -10.07 6.65
C VAL A 122 -11.57 -8.93 6.72
N ARG A 123 -11.96 -8.57 7.94
CA ARG A 123 -12.91 -7.51 8.24
C ARG A 123 -12.29 -6.15 7.98
N TYR A 124 -12.91 -5.41 7.07
CA TYR A 124 -12.63 -3.99 6.84
C TYR A 124 -13.37 -3.13 7.85
N ILE A 125 -12.65 -2.20 8.48
CA ILE A 125 -13.16 -1.40 9.60
C ILE A 125 -13.42 0.02 9.16
N ASN A 126 -12.42 0.67 8.56
CA ASN A 126 -12.53 2.07 8.15
C ASN A 126 -11.63 2.36 6.94
N MET A 127 -11.92 3.44 6.23
CA MET A 127 -11.12 3.94 5.11
C MET A 127 -11.12 5.46 5.10
N TRP A 128 -9.97 6.06 4.80
CA TRP A 128 -9.86 7.50 4.57
C TRP A 128 -8.77 7.81 3.53
N ILE A 129 -8.71 9.08 3.12
CA ILE A 129 -7.71 9.59 2.18
C ILE A 129 -6.93 10.69 2.89
N GLU A 130 -5.61 10.73 2.66
CA GLU A 130 -4.77 11.86 3.02
C GLU A 130 -4.13 12.44 1.76
N LYS A 131 -4.07 13.77 1.70
CA LYS A 131 -3.44 14.55 0.62
C LYS A 131 -2.33 15.41 1.20
N PRO A 132 -1.20 14.79 1.57
CA PRO A 132 -0.11 15.53 2.22
C PRO A 132 0.51 16.55 1.25
N PRO A 133 1.10 17.65 1.76
CA PRO A 133 1.93 18.55 0.97
C PRO A 133 3.07 17.81 0.28
N GLN A 134 3.57 18.39 -0.81
CA GLN A 134 4.64 17.78 -1.60
C GLN A 134 5.86 17.46 -0.73
N GLY A 135 6.32 16.21 -0.77
CA GLY A 135 7.49 15.74 -0.01
C GLY A 135 7.24 15.40 1.46
N TRP A 136 6.14 15.87 2.07
CA TRP A 136 5.84 15.64 3.48
C TRP A 136 5.81 14.14 3.86
N GLN A 137 5.21 13.31 3.00
CA GLN A 137 5.12 11.88 3.26
C GLN A 137 6.48 11.19 3.23
N VAL A 138 7.38 11.63 2.35
CA VAL A 138 8.73 11.06 2.21
C VAL A 138 9.52 11.30 3.49
N GLU A 139 9.51 12.54 3.99
CA GLU A 139 10.20 12.91 5.22
C GLU A 139 9.62 12.18 6.43
N THR A 140 8.29 12.14 6.54
CA THR A 140 7.61 11.44 7.63
C THR A 140 7.90 9.94 7.62
N ASP A 141 7.95 9.31 6.44
CA ASP A 141 8.29 7.89 6.31
C ASP A 141 9.75 7.63 6.70
N LEU A 142 10.68 8.51 6.33
CA LEU A 142 12.09 8.40 6.72
C LEU A 142 12.26 8.43 8.24
N ASP A 143 11.53 9.29 8.94
CA ASP A 143 11.58 9.36 10.40
C ASP A 143 10.90 8.16 11.07
N MET A 144 9.76 7.73 10.52
CA MET A 144 9.08 6.53 10.98
C MET A 144 9.96 5.28 10.83
N LEU A 145 10.66 5.12 9.71
CA LEU A 145 11.57 3.99 9.48
C LEU A 145 12.75 3.97 10.47
N LYS A 146 13.24 5.14 10.91
CA LYS A 146 14.25 5.22 11.98
C LYS A 146 13.68 4.74 13.32
N LEU A 147 12.45 5.14 13.65
CA LEU A 147 11.79 4.86 14.92
C LEU A 147 11.35 3.40 15.10
N VAL A 148 10.89 2.76 14.02
CA VAL A 148 10.46 1.35 14.05
C VAL A 148 11.63 0.38 14.27
N GLY A 149 12.88 0.89 14.22
CA GLY A 149 14.08 0.13 14.56
C GLY A 149 14.53 -0.75 13.40
N SER A 150 15.80 -0.61 13.04
CA SER A 150 16.53 -1.41 12.05
C SER A 150 16.08 -2.87 11.97
N THR A 151 15.34 -3.20 10.92
CA THR A 151 15.57 -4.48 10.24
C THR A 151 16.51 -4.15 9.08
N ASN A 152 17.48 -5.00 8.77
CA ASN A 152 18.37 -4.87 7.59
C ASN A 152 17.60 -4.90 6.23
N LYS A 153 16.28 -4.68 6.25
CA LYS A 153 15.42 -4.57 5.09
C LYS A 153 15.33 -3.10 4.70
N HIS A 154 16.00 -2.73 3.61
CA HIS A 154 15.75 -1.46 2.95
C HIS A 154 14.36 -1.49 2.32
N TYR A 155 13.38 -0.90 3.01
CA TYR A 155 12.06 -0.66 2.44
C TYR A 155 12.16 0.46 1.41
N LYS A 156 12.12 0.09 0.13
CA LYS A 156 12.07 1.06 -0.97
C LYS A 156 10.63 1.45 -1.22
N ILE A 157 10.22 2.59 -0.67
CA ILE A 157 8.87 3.10 -0.84
C ILE A 157 8.88 4.05 -2.03
N ASN A 158 8.40 3.58 -3.18
CA ASN A 158 8.33 4.40 -4.40
C ASN A 158 6.91 4.93 -4.58
N TYR A 159 6.76 6.25 -4.48
CA TYR A 159 5.55 6.97 -4.88
C TYR A 159 5.93 8.36 -5.36
N LEU A 160 5.04 9.01 -6.12
CA LEU A 160 5.27 10.37 -6.61
C LEU A 160 5.28 11.36 -5.42
N TYR A 161 6.10 12.40 -5.50
CA TYR A 161 6.23 13.41 -4.44
C TYR A 161 4.92 14.13 -4.08
N ASN A 162 3.95 14.13 -4.98
CA ASN A 162 2.62 14.73 -4.84
C ASN A 162 1.49 13.69 -4.70
N SER A 163 1.80 12.43 -4.40
CA SER A 163 0.79 11.37 -4.30
C SER A 163 -0.22 11.64 -3.18
N SER A 164 -1.47 11.28 -3.42
CA SER A 164 -2.44 11.08 -2.34
C SER A 164 -2.30 9.66 -1.79
N PHE A 165 -2.85 9.39 -0.62
CA PHE A 165 -2.78 8.09 0.03
C PHE A 165 -4.16 7.62 0.48
N ILE A 166 -4.53 6.42 0.06
CA ILE A 166 -5.71 5.71 0.59
C ILE A 166 -5.25 4.85 1.76
N TYR A 167 -5.93 5.00 2.90
CA TYR A 167 -5.72 4.19 4.09
C TYR A 167 -6.91 3.25 4.29
N ILE A 168 -6.63 1.98 4.54
CA ILE A 168 -7.62 0.95 4.81
C ILE A 168 -7.27 0.30 6.14
N GLN A 169 -8.10 0.54 7.16
CA GLN A 169 -8.01 -0.09 8.47
C GLN A 169 -8.75 -1.42 8.46
N MET A 170 -8.08 -2.47 8.93
CA MET A 170 -8.54 -3.85 8.94
C MET A 170 -8.31 -4.47 10.32
N GLU A 171 -9.01 -5.57 10.60
CA GLU A 171 -8.62 -6.42 11.73
C GLU A 171 -7.16 -6.90 11.58
N LEU A 172 -6.45 -6.99 12.69
CA LEU A 172 -5.08 -7.51 12.71
C LEU A 172 -5.11 -9.04 12.72
N CYS A 173 -4.35 -9.66 11.81
CA CYS A 173 -4.06 -11.09 11.81
C CYS A 173 -2.63 -11.34 12.32
N LYS A 174 -2.33 -12.55 12.77
CA LYS A 174 -1.04 -12.92 13.38
C LYS A 174 0.08 -13.08 12.34
N TYR A 175 -0.15 -13.93 11.35
CA TYR A 175 0.82 -14.29 10.31
C TYR A 175 0.09 -14.83 9.08
N SER A 176 0.78 -14.88 7.95
CA SER A 176 0.30 -15.41 6.67
C SER A 176 0.55 -16.92 6.54
N LEU A 177 -0.17 -17.56 5.63
CA LEU A 177 0.09 -18.95 5.26
C LEU A 177 1.46 -19.11 4.60
N ALA A 178 1.95 -18.09 3.90
CA ALA A 178 3.31 -18.09 3.37
C ALA A 178 4.36 -18.21 4.49
N GLU A 179 4.21 -17.45 5.57
CA GLU A 179 5.09 -17.53 6.74
C GLU A 179 4.96 -18.90 7.42
N TRP A 180 3.73 -19.38 7.62
CA TRP A 180 3.50 -20.69 8.22
C TRP A 180 4.15 -21.83 7.42
N LEU A 181 4.06 -21.80 6.09
CA LEU A 181 4.67 -22.81 5.21
C LEU A 181 6.20 -22.80 5.29
N GLN A 182 6.83 -21.65 5.53
CA GLN A 182 8.28 -21.53 5.72
C GLN A 182 8.71 -22.17 7.05
N GLU A 183 7.95 -21.94 8.12
CA GLU A 183 8.22 -22.50 9.45
C GLU A 183 7.88 -23.99 9.56
N ASN A 184 6.93 -24.47 8.76
CA ASN A 184 6.45 -25.85 8.78
C ASN A 184 6.91 -26.57 7.51
N ASN A 185 8.21 -26.69 7.35
CA ASN A 185 8.87 -27.22 6.15
C ASN A 185 9.12 -28.74 6.19
N THR A 186 8.45 -29.47 7.08
CA THR A 186 8.56 -30.93 7.21
C THR A 186 7.19 -31.60 7.18
N SER A 187 7.11 -32.84 6.72
CA SER A 187 5.83 -33.56 6.66
C SER A 187 5.20 -33.78 8.04
N SER A 188 6.01 -33.90 9.10
CA SER A 188 5.53 -34.11 10.48
C SER A 188 4.84 -32.88 11.08
N THR A 189 5.18 -31.68 10.61
CA THR A 189 4.56 -30.42 11.06
C THR A 189 3.22 -30.13 10.36
N ARG A 190 2.82 -30.96 9.38
CA ARG A 190 1.70 -30.74 8.48
C ARG A 190 0.56 -31.74 8.70
N SER A 191 -0.23 -31.50 9.74
CA SER A 191 -1.40 -32.34 10.05
C SER A 191 -2.48 -32.24 8.97
N LEU A 192 -2.77 -33.34 8.28
CA LEU A 192 -3.84 -33.42 7.27
C LEU A 192 -5.20 -33.01 7.82
N SER A 193 -5.51 -33.32 9.08
CA SER A 193 -6.76 -32.92 9.72
C SER A 193 -6.87 -31.39 9.85
N ARG A 194 -5.77 -30.72 10.20
CA ARG A 194 -5.70 -29.25 10.30
C ARG A 194 -5.81 -28.61 8.92
N ILE A 195 -5.06 -29.13 7.95
CA ILE A 195 -5.10 -28.70 6.54
C ILE A 195 -6.52 -28.79 5.98
N LYS A 196 -7.22 -29.91 6.20
CA LYS A 196 -8.62 -30.09 5.76
C LYS A 196 -9.55 -29.02 6.34
N ARG A 197 -9.40 -28.66 7.61
CA ARG A 197 -10.22 -27.62 8.26
C ARG A 197 -9.96 -26.24 7.67
N TRP A 198 -8.69 -25.87 7.48
CA TRP A 198 -8.33 -24.61 6.85
C TRP A 198 -8.82 -24.53 5.41
N PHE A 199 -8.59 -25.58 4.63
CA PHE A 199 -8.99 -25.60 3.23
C PHE A 199 -10.52 -25.51 3.08
N LYS A 200 -11.29 -26.14 3.98
CA LYS A 200 -12.74 -25.96 4.04
C LYS A 200 -13.13 -24.49 4.27
N GLN A 201 -12.47 -23.79 5.19
CA GLN A 201 -12.73 -22.36 5.45
C GLN A 201 -12.43 -21.50 4.20
N LEU A 202 -11.31 -21.78 3.50
CA LEU A 202 -10.95 -21.10 2.26
C LEU A 202 -12.00 -21.33 1.17
N LEU A 203 -12.45 -22.57 0.99
CA LEU A 203 -13.51 -22.91 0.04
C LEU A 203 -14.81 -22.14 0.34
N CYS A 204 -15.23 -22.07 1.61
CA CYS A 204 -16.40 -21.30 2.02
C CYS A 204 -16.24 -19.80 1.70
N ALA A 205 -15.08 -19.22 1.99
CA ALA A 205 -14.80 -17.81 1.72
C ALA A 205 -14.78 -17.48 0.22
N VAL A 206 -14.14 -18.32 -0.59
CA VAL A 206 -14.09 -18.15 -2.05
C VAL A 206 -15.47 -18.35 -2.67
N ALA A 207 -16.22 -19.36 -2.22
CA ALA A 207 -17.61 -19.55 -2.67
C ALA A 207 -18.48 -18.32 -2.38
N TYR A 208 -18.33 -17.70 -1.20
CA TYR A 208 -19.02 -16.46 -0.86
C TYR A 208 -18.62 -15.30 -1.78
N ILE A 209 -17.33 -15.11 -2.06
CA ILE A 209 -16.83 -14.09 -3.00
C ILE A 209 -17.45 -14.28 -4.39
N HIS A 210 -17.47 -15.53 -4.88
CA HIS A 210 -18.03 -15.86 -6.20
C HIS A 210 -19.55 -15.66 -6.24
N ASN A 211 -20.26 -15.99 -5.16
CA ASN A 211 -21.72 -15.84 -5.08
C ASN A 211 -22.18 -14.38 -5.16
N ILE A 212 -21.35 -13.43 -4.70
CA ILE A 212 -21.62 -12.00 -4.86
C ILE A 212 -21.10 -11.41 -6.18
N GLY A 213 -20.69 -12.27 -7.13
CA GLY A 213 -20.24 -11.89 -8.47
C GLY A 213 -18.82 -11.33 -8.53
N MET A 214 -18.00 -11.56 -7.50
CA MET A 214 -16.60 -11.12 -7.45
C MET A 214 -15.65 -12.30 -7.68
N ILE A 215 -14.42 -12.00 -8.09
CA ILE A 215 -13.33 -12.97 -8.28
C ILE A 215 -12.09 -12.37 -7.60
N HIS A 216 -11.35 -13.16 -6.84
CA HIS A 216 -10.19 -12.67 -6.09
C HIS A 216 -8.99 -12.40 -7.00
N ARG A 217 -8.66 -13.31 -7.93
CA ARG A 217 -7.60 -13.23 -8.95
C ARG A 217 -6.14 -13.23 -8.47
N ASP A 218 -5.87 -12.85 -7.22
CA ASP A 218 -4.53 -12.91 -6.60
C ASP A 218 -4.48 -13.87 -5.39
N LEU A 219 -5.16 -15.01 -5.45
CA LEU A 219 -5.08 -15.99 -4.36
C LEU A 219 -3.69 -16.62 -4.31
N LYS A 220 -3.05 -16.49 -3.15
CA LYS A 220 -1.72 -17.06 -2.85
C LYS A 220 -1.55 -17.20 -1.33
N PRO A 221 -0.59 -17.99 -0.84
CA PRO A 221 -0.37 -18.15 0.59
C PRO A 221 -0.12 -16.83 1.35
N ALA A 222 0.47 -15.82 0.70
CA ALA A 222 0.68 -14.51 1.31
C ALA A 222 -0.62 -13.73 1.57
N ASN A 223 -1.69 -14.04 0.83
CA ASN A 223 -3.01 -13.40 0.97
C ASN A 223 -3.99 -14.23 1.82
N ILE A 224 -3.50 -15.28 2.49
CA ILE A 224 -4.26 -16.08 3.46
C ILE A 224 -3.62 -15.83 4.82
N LEU A 225 -4.39 -15.29 5.76
CA LEU A 225 -3.92 -14.88 7.07
C LEU A 225 -4.56 -15.72 8.18
N PHE A 226 -3.81 -15.91 9.26
CA PHE A 226 -4.30 -16.54 10.48
C PHE A 226 -4.70 -15.48 11.50
N VAL A 227 -5.96 -15.48 11.91
CA VAL A 227 -6.38 -14.71 13.09
C VAL A 227 -5.97 -15.47 14.35
N GLU A 228 -6.15 -16.79 14.32
CA GLU A 228 -5.78 -17.76 15.35
C GLU A 228 -5.40 -19.09 14.68
N ASP A 229 -4.86 -20.04 15.45
CA ASP A 229 -4.22 -21.25 14.90
C ASP A 229 -5.14 -22.15 14.05
N ASP A 230 -6.47 -22.05 14.21
CA ASP A 230 -7.45 -22.82 13.43
C ASP A 230 -8.44 -21.92 12.67
N ARG A 231 -8.16 -20.61 12.54
CA ARG A 231 -9.02 -19.64 11.84
C ARG A 231 -8.25 -18.90 10.76
N VAL A 232 -8.57 -19.20 9.50
CA VAL A 232 -7.98 -18.57 8.32
C VAL A 232 -8.91 -17.54 7.69
N LYS A 233 -8.32 -16.47 7.17
CA LYS A 233 -9.04 -15.40 6.47
C LYS A 233 -8.32 -14.99 5.20
N ILE A 234 -9.07 -14.67 4.17
CA ILE A 234 -8.58 -14.13 2.90
C ILE A 234 -8.49 -12.60 3.01
N CYS A 235 -7.38 -12.01 2.55
CA CYS A 235 -7.16 -10.56 2.49
C CYS A 235 -6.92 -10.10 1.04
N ASP A 236 -6.71 -8.79 0.83
CA ASP A 236 -6.34 -8.20 -0.47
C ASP A 236 -7.33 -8.39 -1.64
N LEU A 237 -8.63 -8.40 -1.32
CA LEU A 237 -9.73 -8.42 -2.29
C LEU A 237 -9.86 -7.14 -3.14
N GLY A 238 -9.20 -6.05 -2.75
CA GLY A 238 -9.61 -4.68 -3.09
C GLY A 238 -8.99 -4.00 -4.30
N LEU A 239 -8.04 -4.64 -4.98
CA LEU A 239 -7.24 -3.99 -6.03
C LEU A 239 -7.14 -4.84 -7.32
N ALA A 240 -7.82 -5.99 -7.34
CA ALA A 240 -7.79 -6.93 -8.46
C ALA A 240 -9.19 -7.14 -9.08
N THR A 241 -10.23 -6.43 -8.62
CA THR A 241 -11.62 -6.76 -8.91
C THR A 241 -12.22 -5.88 -10.00
N GLU A 242 -12.35 -6.41 -11.22
CA GLU A 242 -13.29 -5.87 -12.19
C GLU A 242 -14.72 -6.32 -11.84
N ARG A 243 -15.68 -5.39 -11.94
CA ARG A 243 -17.09 -5.75 -12.09
C ARG A 243 -17.36 -5.99 -13.57
N TRP A 244 -17.92 -7.15 -13.89
CA TRP A 244 -18.48 -7.40 -15.22
C TRP A 244 -19.63 -6.42 -15.45
N LYS A 245 -19.44 -5.47 -16.38
CA LYS A 245 -20.54 -4.80 -17.08
C LYS A 245 -20.57 -5.36 -18.49
N GLU A 246 -21.73 -5.82 -18.95
CA GLU A 246 -21.97 -6.02 -20.37
C GLU A 246 -21.78 -4.66 -21.06
N GLY A 247 -20.82 -4.57 -21.98
CA GLY A 247 -20.41 -3.31 -22.62
C GLY A 247 -19.04 -2.85 -22.11
N GLY A 248 -18.00 -3.20 -22.85
CA GLY A 248 -16.61 -3.15 -22.39
C GLY A 248 -16.12 -1.74 -22.03
N SER A 249 -15.60 -1.62 -20.81
CA SER A 249 -14.49 -0.71 -20.52
C SER A 249 -13.69 -1.33 -19.39
N GLN A 250 -12.44 -1.71 -19.70
CA GLN A 250 -11.48 -2.23 -18.72
C GLN A 250 -11.09 -1.12 -17.75
N THR A 251 -11.26 -1.36 -16.45
CA THR A 251 -10.73 -0.50 -15.39
C THR A 251 -10.05 -1.40 -14.36
N ALA A 252 -9.02 -2.13 -14.77
CA ALA A 252 -8.14 -2.82 -13.84
C ALA A 252 -6.93 -1.91 -13.59
N LEU A 253 -6.80 -1.41 -12.37
CA LEU A 253 -5.53 -0.83 -11.93
C LEU A 253 -4.56 -1.99 -11.73
N THR A 254 -3.39 -1.88 -12.38
CA THR A 254 -2.19 -2.70 -12.11
C THR A 254 -2.23 -4.19 -12.45
N ARG A 255 -1.88 -4.51 -13.71
CA ARG A 255 -1.21 -5.79 -14.05
C ARG A 255 0.24 -5.75 -13.56
N THR A 256 0.51 -6.20 -12.33
CA THR A 256 1.90 -6.33 -11.87
C THR A 256 2.45 -7.69 -12.32
N HIS A 257 3.14 -7.71 -13.46
CA HIS A 257 3.87 -8.87 -14.03
C HIS A 257 5.15 -9.21 -13.26
N VAL A 258 5.31 -8.76 -12.02
CA VAL A 258 6.56 -8.93 -11.27
C VAL A 258 6.28 -9.69 -9.98
N GLY A 259 6.57 -10.99 -10.00
CA GLY A 259 6.73 -11.83 -8.80
C GLY A 259 5.59 -12.79 -8.42
N THR A 260 4.46 -12.84 -9.15
CA THR A 260 3.28 -13.65 -8.75
C THR A 260 2.73 -14.57 -9.86
N GLU A 261 3.59 -15.24 -10.62
CA GLU A 261 3.14 -16.18 -11.68
C GLU A 261 2.84 -17.61 -11.17
N LEU A 262 3.36 -17.97 -9.98
CA LEU A 262 3.31 -19.34 -9.46
C LEU A 262 1.89 -19.86 -9.21
N TYR A 263 0.99 -19.02 -8.70
CA TYR A 263 -0.40 -19.40 -8.39
C TYR A 263 -1.39 -18.95 -9.48
N MET A 264 -0.87 -18.31 -10.53
CA MET A 264 -1.67 -17.75 -11.61
C MET A 264 -2.11 -18.86 -12.56
N SER A 265 -3.41 -18.92 -12.86
CA SER A 265 -3.94 -19.88 -13.83
C SER A 265 -3.40 -19.62 -15.25
N PRO A 266 -3.33 -20.65 -16.12
CA PRO A 266 -2.78 -20.50 -17.47
C PRO A 266 -3.48 -19.42 -18.31
N GLU A 267 -4.78 -19.26 -18.15
CA GLU A 267 -5.57 -18.21 -18.79
C GLU A 267 -5.21 -16.82 -18.25
N ASN A 268 -4.90 -16.70 -16.96
CA ASN A 268 -4.50 -15.41 -16.39
C ASN A 268 -3.17 -14.88 -16.94
N ARG A 269 -2.29 -15.78 -17.39
CA ARG A 269 -1.01 -15.43 -18.00
C ARG A 269 -1.16 -14.87 -19.42
N GLN A 270 -2.35 -14.98 -20.03
CA GLN A 270 -2.61 -14.47 -21.37
C GLN A 270 -3.20 -13.05 -21.30
N LEU A 271 -2.63 -12.11 -22.07
CA LEU A 271 -2.97 -10.68 -22.07
C LEU A 271 -4.43 -10.35 -22.47
N HIS A 272 -5.22 -11.32 -22.94
CA HIS A 272 -6.59 -11.13 -23.45
C HIS A 272 -7.59 -12.22 -23.06
N ALA A 273 -7.27 -13.10 -22.10
CA ALA A 273 -8.22 -14.13 -21.70
C ALA A 273 -9.41 -13.57 -20.93
N LYS A 274 -10.60 -14.15 -21.18
CA LYS A 274 -11.78 -13.92 -20.34
C LYS A 274 -11.57 -14.64 -19.01
N TYR A 275 -11.32 -13.87 -17.96
CA TYR A 275 -11.18 -14.38 -16.60
C TYR A 275 -12.48 -15.05 -16.13
N SER A 276 -12.39 -16.08 -15.31
CA SER A 276 -13.58 -16.68 -14.68
C SER A 276 -13.29 -16.99 -13.22
N SER A 277 -14.32 -17.29 -12.44
CA SER A 277 -14.17 -17.78 -11.06
C SER A 277 -13.25 -19.01 -10.96
N LYS A 278 -13.02 -19.74 -12.05
CA LYS A 278 -12.12 -20.91 -12.11
C LYS A 278 -10.65 -20.55 -11.90
N THR A 279 -10.25 -19.31 -12.14
CA THR A 279 -8.92 -18.80 -11.76
C THR A 279 -8.63 -19.03 -10.29
N ASP A 280 -9.58 -18.68 -9.41
CA ASP A 280 -9.41 -18.84 -7.96
C ASP A 280 -9.39 -20.32 -7.56
N VAL A 281 -10.14 -21.17 -8.28
CA VAL A 281 -10.16 -22.62 -8.07
C VAL A 281 -8.80 -23.25 -8.40
N PHE A 282 -8.15 -22.79 -9.48
CA PHE A 282 -6.80 -23.24 -9.83
C PHE A 282 -5.79 -22.86 -8.73
N ALA A 283 -5.81 -21.60 -8.28
CA ALA A 283 -4.94 -21.13 -7.20
C ALA A 283 -5.16 -21.93 -5.90
N LEU A 284 -6.41 -22.22 -5.54
CA LEU A 284 -6.76 -23.07 -4.39
C LEU A 284 -6.20 -24.49 -4.53
N GLY A 285 -6.20 -25.07 -5.74
CA GLY A 285 -5.60 -26.38 -6.00
C GLY A 285 -4.10 -26.39 -5.71
N LEU A 286 -3.37 -25.37 -6.16
CA LEU A 286 -1.94 -25.21 -5.88
C LEU A 286 -1.66 -24.98 -4.39
N ILE A 287 -2.48 -24.15 -3.73
CA ILE A 287 -2.38 -23.91 -2.28
C ILE A 287 -2.60 -25.21 -1.50
N LEU A 288 -3.58 -26.04 -1.89
CA LEU A 288 -3.82 -27.34 -1.25
C LEU A 288 -2.63 -28.28 -1.45
N ALA A 289 -2.08 -28.35 -2.67
CA ALA A 289 -0.90 -29.15 -2.95
C ALA A 289 0.28 -28.71 -2.08
N GLU A 290 0.51 -27.40 -1.96
CA GLU A 290 1.58 -26.83 -1.14
C GLU A 290 1.34 -27.00 0.36
N LEU A 291 0.09 -27.07 0.83
CA LEU A 291 -0.21 -27.45 2.21
C LEU A 291 0.16 -28.91 2.49
N CYS A 292 -0.20 -29.82 1.57
CA CYS A 292 -0.02 -31.26 1.73
C CYS A 292 1.42 -31.73 1.49
N ALA A 293 2.16 -31.11 0.59
CA ALA A 293 3.51 -31.50 0.21
C ALA A 293 4.52 -30.40 0.56
N VAL A 294 5.62 -30.80 1.19
CA VAL A 294 6.79 -29.92 1.35
C VAL A 294 7.40 -29.76 -0.03
N MET A 295 7.31 -28.55 -0.59
CA MET A 295 7.95 -28.20 -1.87
C MET A 295 8.98 -27.11 -1.64
N THR A 296 10.18 -27.34 -2.14
CA THR A 296 11.21 -26.31 -2.31
C THR A 296 10.79 -25.30 -3.37
N TYR A 297 11.39 -24.10 -3.36
CA TYR A 297 11.14 -23.09 -4.39
C TYR A 297 11.40 -23.62 -5.81
N VAL A 298 12.46 -24.42 -5.98
CA VAL A 298 12.84 -25.03 -7.26
C VAL A 298 11.78 -26.00 -7.78
N GLU A 299 11.14 -26.76 -6.88
CA GLU A 299 10.04 -27.64 -7.26
C GLU A 299 8.79 -26.83 -7.63
N ARG A 300 8.51 -25.73 -6.94
CA ARG A 300 7.37 -24.85 -7.26
C ARG A 300 7.47 -24.23 -8.65
N THR A 301 8.68 -23.90 -9.11
CA THR A 301 8.87 -23.31 -10.46
C THR A 301 8.76 -24.30 -11.61
N LYS A 302 8.69 -25.60 -11.32
CA LYS A 302 8.61 -26.67 -12.33
C LYS A 302 7.18 -27.17 -12.60
N VAL A 303 6.21 -26.74 -11.78
CA VAL A 303 4.78 -27.09 -11.84
C VAL A 303 4.02 -25.98 -12.56
#